data_AF-A0A7J8NHM0-F1
#
_entry.id   AF-A0A7J8NHM0-F1
#
_cell.length_a   1.000
_cell.length_b   1.000
_cell.length_c   1.000
_cell.angle_alpha   90.00
_cell.angle_beta   90.00
_cell.angle_gamma   90.00
#
_symmetry.space_group_name_H-M   'P 1'
#
loop_
_entity.id
_entity.type
_entity.pdbx_description
1 polymer ?
#
loop_
_entity_poly.entity_id
_entity_poly.type
_entity_poly.pdbx_seq_one_letter_code
_entity_poly.pdbx_strand_id
1 'polypeptide(L)'
;MSTSVVLPNANIPLLKVKIPFPVASSKLVGNFCNYESIGNRTFCLKALSSPKAVVANDSTQLGILIMKLGVANAKATLNIYNEMIKKPSSPQLLKVLYYCVEAYKYASLSFEMVSSELVEGLQAANYDVTVIDLEITNCEKELLDAKLQEPWLLTGNRFMHYYIAVGCQITSILQLEKPNEYEAKHIKGISVDNNVEFFYVVR
;
A
#
# COMPACT_ATOMS: atom_id res chain seq x y z
N MET A 1 -5.52 58.54 28.56
CA MET A 1 -4.58 58.67 27.44
C MET A 1 -4.43 57.29 26.81
N SER A 2 -5.06 57.06 25.66
CA SER A 2 -5.00 55.80 24.92
C SER A 2 -3.74 55.77 24.06
N THR A 3 -2.92 54.74 24.19
CA THR A 3 -1.80 54.47 23.27
C THR A 3 -2.23 53.41 22.26
N SER A 4 -2.52 53.85 21.04
CA SER A 4 -2.72 52.98 19.88
C SER A 4 -1.36 52.40 19.45
N VAL A 5 -1.23 51.08 19.45
CA VAL A 5 -0.10 50.38 18.83
C VAL A 5 -0.42 50.21 17.34
N VAL A 6 0.39 50.85 16.51
CA VAL A 6 0.37 50.71 15.05
C VAL A 6 1.03 49.38 14.68
N LEU A 7 0.28 48.44 14.13
CA LEU A 7 0.80 47.22 13.53
C LEU A 7 1.41 47.53 12.15
N PRO A 8 2.65 47.10 11.84
CA PRO A 8 3.20 47.28 10.51
C PRO A 8 2.51 46.36 9.50
N ASN A 9 1.96 46.99 8.46
CA ASN A 9 1.35 46.34 7.29
C ASN A 9 2.44 45.67 6.44
N ALA A 10 2.70 44.38 6.68
CA ALA A 10 3.60 43.59 5.86
C ALA A 10 2.81 42.91 4.73
N ASN A 11 2.73 43.60 3.58
CA ASN A 11 2.41 42.98 2.30
C ASN A 11 3.55 42.03 1.90
N ILE A 12 3.56 40.82 2.45
CA ILE A 12 4.45 39.75 2.01
C ILE A 12 3.84 39.16 0.73
N PRO A 13 4.52 39.21 -0.43
CA PRO A 13 4.07 38.49 -1.60
C PRO A 13 4.08 37.00 -1.25
N LEU A 14 2.89 36.39 -1.21
CA LEU A 14 2.75 34.93 -1.20
C LEU A 14 3.50 34.41 -2.43
N LEU A 15 4.70 33.89 -2.20
CA LEU A 15 5.45 33.14 -3.20
C LEU A 15 4.51 32.02 -3.65
N LYS A 16 3.94 32.16 -4.84
CA LYS A 16 3.25 31.07 -5.52
C LYS A 16 4.31 30.04 -5.85
N VAL A 17 4.66 29.22 -4.88
CA VAL A 17 5.37 27.96 -5.11
C VAL A 17 4.46 27.19 -6.04
N LYS A 18 4.83 27.13 -7.33
CA LYS A 18 4.26 26.16 -8.26
C LYS A 18 4.70 24.81 -7.73
N ILE A 19 3.88 24.23 -6.86
CA ILE A 19 3.96 22.80 -6.55
C ILE A 19 3.82 22.13 -7.92
N PRO A 20 4.83 21.39 -8.41
CA PRO A 20 4.71 20.68 -9.67
C PRO A 20 3.45 19.81 -9.57
N PHE A 21 2.54 19.98 -10.52
CA PHE A 21 1.47 19.00 -10.72
C PHE A 21 2.11 17.61 -10.81
N PRO A 22 1.41 16.55 -10.35
CA PRO A 22 1.98 15.21 -10.39
C PRO A 22 2.44 14.94 -11.82
N VAL A 23 3.68 14.44 -11.95
CA VAL A 23 4.20 13.94 -13.22
C VAL A 23 3.11 13.08 -13.83
N ALA A 24 2.74 13.35 -15.09
CA ALA A 24 1.69 12.59 -15.75
C ALA A 24 1.96 11.10 -15.54
N SER A 25 0.98 10.42 -14.94
CA SER A 25 1.09 8.99 -14.65
C SER A 25 1.40 8.23 -15.93
N SER A 26 2.35 7.29 -15.89
CA SER A 26 2.66 6.47 -17.07
C SER A 26 1.42 5.69 -17.49
N LYS A 27 1.32 5.32 -18.78
CA LYS A 27 0.21 4.49 -19.26
C LYS A 27 0.07 3.20 -18.45
N LEU A 28 1.21 2.61 -18.05
CA LEU A 28 1.26 1.42 -17.20
C LEU A 28 0.59 1.67 -15.84
N VAL A 29 0.99 2.73 -15.12
CA VAL A 29 0.39 3.07 -13.82
C VAL A 29 -1.09 3.44 -13.97
N GLY A 30 -1.45 4.20 -15.01
CA GLY A 30 -2.83 4.57 -15.30
C GLY A 30 -3.73 3.34 -15.51
N ASN A 31 -3.29 2.38 -16.32
CA ASN A 31 -4.00 1.13 -16.56
C ASN A 31 -4.08 0.28 -15.29
N PHE A 32 -2.97 0.16 -14.56
CA PHE A 32 -2.91 -0.61 -13.33
C PHE A 32 -3.84 -0.07 -12.23
N CYS A 33 -3.89 1.26 -12.03
CA CYS A 33 -4.77 1.86 -11.03
C CYS A 33 -6.26 1.88 -11.43
N ASN A 34 -6.61 1.42 -12.65
CA ASN A 34 -8.00 1.32 -13.10
C ASN A 34 -8.66 -0.02 -12.75
N TYR A 35 -7.91 -1.03 -12.27
CA TYR A 35 -8.51 -2.29 -11.83
C TYR A 35 -9.44 -2.05 -10.62
N GLU A 36 -10.64 -2.64 -10.65
CA GLU A 36 -11.65 -2.47 -9.60
C GLU A 36 -11.16 -2.98 -8.24
N SER A 37 -10.38 -4.06 -8.24
CA SER A 37 -9.75 -4.67 -7.05
C SER A 37 -8.85 -3.71 -6.26
N ILE A 38 -8.36 -2.63 -6.88
CA ILE A 38 -7.57 -1.59 -6.20
C ILE A 38 -8.43 -0.83 -5.18
N GLY A 39 -9.74 -0.72 -5.40
CA GLY A 39 -10.72 -0.09 -4.51
C GLY A 39 -10.58 1.44 -4.34
N ASN A 40 -9.38 2.01 -4.55
CA ASN A 40 -9.10 3.43 -4.43
C ASN A 40 -8.09 3.90 -5.50
N ARG A 41 -8.61 4.17 -6.69
CA ARG A 41 -7.84 4.68 -7.84
C ARG A 41 -7.06 5.95 -7.50
N THR A 42 -7.65 6.89 -6.78
CA THR A 42 -7.00 8.16 -6.42
C THR A 42 -5.79 7.92 -5.53
N PHE A 43 -5.91 7.03 -4.55
CA PHE A 43 -4.78 6.64 -3.71
C PHE A 43 -3.69 5.96 -4.54
N CYS A 44 -4.05 4.99 -5.39
CA CYS A 44 -3.09 4.28 -6.24
C CYS A 44 -2.29 5.24 -7.13
N LEU A 45 -2.97 6.14 -7.84
CA LEU A 45 -2.31 7.14 -8.69
C LEU A 45 -1.39 8.07 -7.89
N LYS A 46 -1.80 8.46 -6.68
CA LYS A 46 -0.98 9.31 -5.80
C LYS A 46 0.22 8.57 -5.24
N ALA A 47 0.07 7.31 -4.81
CA ALA A 47 1.16 6.48 -4.33
C ALA A 47 2.20 6.22 -5.43
N LEU A 48 1.74 6.10 -6.67
CA LEU A 48 2.55 5.85 -7.86
C LEU A 48 2.86 7.11 -8.67
N SER A 49 2.80 8.31 -8.07
CA SER A 49 3.13 9.55 -8.77
C SER A 49 4.63 9.91 -8.76
N SER A 50 5.48 9.02 -8.22
CA SER A 50 6.92 9.26 -8.10
C SER A 50 7.63 9.11 -9.46
N PRO A 51 8.76 9.81 -9.70
CA PRO A 51 9.55 9.59 -10.91
C PRO A 51 9.96 8.13 -11.12
N LYS A 52 10.18 7.38 -10.04
CA LYS A 52 10.48 5.94 -10.07
C LYS A 52 9.33 5.11 -10.64
N ALA A 53 8.08 5.50 -10.37
CA ALA A 53 6.90 4.84 -10.94
C ALA A 53 6.71 5.18 -12.42
N VAL A 54 7.06 6.40 -12.82
CA VAL A 54 6.93 6.87 -14.20
C VAL A 54 7.88 6.13 -15.14
N VAL A 55 9.08 5.76 -14.66
CA VAL A 55 10.08 5.01 -15.45
C VAL A 55 9.93 3.50 -15.36
N ALA A 56 8.97 2.97 -14.59
CA ALA A 56 8.70 1.54 -14.57
C ALA A 56 8.20 1.11 -15.96
N ASN A 57 8.97 0.25 -16.63
CA ASN A 57 8.70 -0.14 -18.02
C ASN A 57 7.83 -1.40 -18.13
N ASP A 58 7.69 -2.16 -17.05
CA ASP A 58 6.95 -3.41 -17.00
C ASP A 58 6.30 -3.64 -15.62
N SER A 59 5.39 -4.61 -15.56
CA SER A 59 4.64 -4.98 -14.35
C SER A 59 5.55 -5.48 -13.22
N THR A 60 6.72 -6.07 -13.53
CA THR A 60 7.66 -6.55 -12.51
C THR A 60 8.34 -5.38 -11.81
N GLN A 61 8.84 -4.40 -12.56
CA GLN A 61 9.43 -3.17 -12.00
C GLN A 61 8.40 -2.37 -11.21
N LEU A 62 7.16 -2.28 -11.70
CA LEU A 62 6.07 -1.64 -10.98
C LEU A 62 5.75 -2.38 -9.66
N GLY A 63 5.68 -3.72 -9.70
CA GLY A 63 5.47 -4.54 -8.51
C GLY A 63 6.56 -4.36 -7.45
N ILE A 64 7.83 -4.38 -7.84
CA ILE A 64 8.95 -4.13 -6.92
C ILE A 64 8.82 -2.74 -6.25
N LEU A 65 8.40 -1.73 -7.01
CA LEU A 65 8.17 -0.40 -6.45
C LEU A 65 7.00 -0.39 -5.45
N ILE A 66 5.89 -1.03 -5.79
CA ILE A 66 4.73 -1.19 -4.91
C ILE A 66 5.14 -1.84 -3.59
N MET A 67 5.88 -2.94 -3.64
CA MET A 67 6.32 -3.64 -2.42
C MET A 67 7.21 -2.75 -1.55
N LYS A 68 8.13 -2.00 -2.16
CA LYS A 68 8.96 -1.02 -1.43
C LYS A 68 8.14 0.08 -0.75
N LEU A 69 7.06 0.52 -1.37
CA LEU A 69 6.14 1.49 -0.75
C LEU A 69 5.35 0.85 0.40
N GLY A 70 4.93 -0.42 0.26
CA GLY A 70 4.34 -1.23 1.33
C GLY A 70 5.28 -1.35 2.54
N VAL A 71 6.56 -1.70 2.32
CA VAL A 71 7.61 -1.72 3.37
C VAL A 71 7.72 -0.36 4.06
N ALA A 72 7.78 0.73 3.30
CA ALA A 72 7.92 2.07 3.86
C ALA A 72 6.71 2.45 4.74
N ASN A 73 5.49 2.13 4.30
CA ASN A 73 4.28 2.34 5.09
C ASN A 73 4.28 1.46 6.35
N ALA A 74 4.71 0.19 6.24
CA ALA A 74 4.77 -0.74 7.36
C ALA A 74 5.72 -0.23 8.44
N LYS A 75 6.93 0.20 8.05
CA LYS A 75 7.92 0.78 8.97
C LYS A 75 7.43 2.09 9.61
N ALA A 76 6.74 2.94 8.83
CA ALA A 76 6.18 4.19 9.36
C ALA A 76 5.11 3.92 10.42
N THR A 77 4.17 3.01 10.16
CA THR A 77 3.11 2.67 11.12
C THR A 77 3.67 1.88 12.32
N LEU A 78 4.65 1.00 12.12
CA LEU A 78 5.38 0.32 13.20
C LEU A 78 6.01 1.32 14.18
N ASN A 79 6.60 2.41 13.66
CA ASN A 79 7.16 3.46 14.51
C ASN A 79 6.08 4.12 15.38
N ILE A 80 4.87 4.33 14.86
CA ILE A 80 3.74 4.85 15.65
C ILE A 80 3.42 3.91 16.81
N TYR A 81 3.29 2.60 16.56
CA TYR A 81 3.05 1.62 17.64
C TYR A 81 4.20 1.62 18.66
N ASN A 82 5.45 1.67 18.20
CA ASN A 82 6.62 1.74 19.07
C ASN A 82 6.66 3.01 19.95
N GLU A 83 6.14 4.13 19.48
CA GLU A 83 5.99 5.32 20.32
C GLU A 83 4.82 5.22 21.30
N MET A 84 3.76 4.48 20.94
CA MET A 84 2.61 4.27 21.82
C MET A 84 2.94 3.35 23.00
N ILE A 85 3.68 2.26 22.78
CA ILE A 85 4.07 1.33 23.86
C ILE A 85 4.96 1.99 24.93
N LYS A 86 5.64 3.09 24.60
CA LYS A 86 6.46 3.85 25.56
C LYS A 86 5.61 4.67 26.54
N LYS A 87 4.34 4.93 26.22
CA LYS A 87 3.43 5.71 27.07
C LYS A 87 2.78 4.82 28.12
N PRO A 88 2.56 5.33 29.35
CA PRO A 88 1.82 4.59 30.37
C PRO A 88 0.47 4.10 29.83
N SER A 89 0.24 2.80 29.92
CA SER A 89 -0.93 2.11 29.36
C SER A 89 -1.31 0.93 30.24
N SER A 90 -2.55 0.46 30.15
CA SER A 90 -2.96 -0.75 30.86
C SER A 90 -2.25 -1.99 30.29
N PRO A 91 -2.03 -3.06 31.09
CA PRO A 91 -1.44 -4.30 30.59
C PRO A 91 -2.20 -4.90 29.39
N GLN A 92 -3.53 -4.79 29.40
CA GLN A 92 -4.37 -5.25 28.30
C GLN A 92 -4.12 -4.46 27.02
N LEU A 93 -4.00 -3.12 27.12
CA LEU A 93 -3.71 -2.28 25.98
C LEU A 93 -2.30 -2.53 25.43
N LEU A 94 -1.31 -2.73 26.31
CA LEU A 94 0.04 -3.10 25.91
C LEU A 94 0.07 -4.42 25.13
N LYS A 95 -0.70 -5.43 25.55
CA LYS A 95 -0.81 -6.70 24.81
C LYS A 95 -1.28 -6.49 23.37
N VAL A 96 -2.33 -5.68 23.18
CA VAL A 96 -2.85 -5.34 21.86
C VAL A 96 -1.83 -4.57 21.01
N LEU A 97 -1.17 -3.57 21.60
CA LEU A 97 -0.13 -2.82 20.90
C LEU A 97 1.05 -3.71 20.48
N TYR A 98 1.50 -4.64 21.34
CA TYR A 98 2.55 -5.60 20.99
C TYR A 98 2.12 -6.55 19.87
N TYR A 99 0.87 -7.01 19.87
CA TYR A 99 0.34 -7.82 18.77
C TYR A 99 0.42 -7.07 17.44
N CYS A 100 -0.01 -5.81 17.42
CA CYS A 100 0.12 -4.95 16.24
C CYS A 100 1.57 -4.67 15.84
N VAL A 101 2.50 -4.50 16.80
CA VAL A 101 3.94 -4.37 16.50
C VAL A 101 4.44 -5.59 15.73
N GLU A 102 4.09 -6.81 16.16
CA GLU A 102 4.51 -8.03 15.46
C GLU A 102 3.86 -8.16 14.09
N ALA A 103 2.57 -7.85 13.95
CA ALA A 103 1.88 -7.83 12.66
C ALA A 103 2.57 -6.87 11.66
N TYR A 104 3.00 -5.69 12.10
CA TYR A 104 3.68 -4.72 11.24
C TYR A 104 5.14 -5.05 10.95
N LYS A 105 5.85 -5.73 11.86
CA LYS A 105 7.17 -6.32 11.57
C LYS A 105 7.04 -7.40 10.52
N TYR A 106 6.06 -8.29 10.68
CA TYR A 106 5.75 -9.33 9.70
C TYR A 106 5.44 -8.71 8.34
N ALA A 107 4.51 -7.76 8.26
CA ALA A 107 4.17 -7.05 7.04
C ALA A 107 5.40 -6.44 6.35
N SER A 108 6.26 -5.76 7.10
CA SER A 108 7.50 -5.18 6.56
C SER A 108 8.42 -6.23 5.95
N LEU A 109 8.63 -7.35 6.63
CA LEU A 109 9.52 -8.43 6.15
C LEU A 109 8.90 -9.16 4.96
N SER A 110 7.61 -9.48 5.03
CA SER A 110 6.89 -10.14 3.94
C SER A 110 6.86 -9.31 2.67
N PHE A 111 6.67 -7.99 2.74
CA PHE A 111 6.80 -7.15 1.53
C PHE A 111 8.22 -7.16 0.95
N GLU A 112 9.27 -7.24 1.78
CA GLU A 112 10.66 -7.38 1.30
C GLU A 112 10.87 -8.73 0.60
N MET A 113 10.32 -9.83 1.16
CA MET A 113 10.37 -11.16 0.54
C MET A 113 9.59 -11.20 -0.76
N VAL A 114 8.34 -10.76 -0.76
CA VAL A 114 7.47 -10.67 -1.94
C VAL A 114 8.19 -9.94 -3.07
N SER A 115 8.87 -8.82 -2.78
CA SER A 115 9.63 -8.09 -3.81
C SER A 115 10.69 -8.93 -4.52
N SER A 116 11.26 -9.94 -3.87
CA SER A 116 12.23 -10.88 -4.46
C SER A 116 11.48 -12.00 -5.21
N GLU A 117 10.39 -12.49 -4.63
CA GLU A 117 9.55 -13.55 -5.20
C GLU A 117 8.79 -13.13 -6.46
N LEU A 118 8.60 -11.83 -6.72
CA LEU A 118 8.05 -11.33 -7.97
C LEU A 118 8.83 -11.81 -9.22
N VAL A 119 10.08 -12.25 -9.04
CA VAL A 119 10.94 -12.80 -10.09
C VAL A 119 11.07 -14.33 -9.98
N GLU A 120 11.05 -14.87 -8.78
CA GLU A 120 11.40 -16.27 -8.49
C GLU A 120 10.19 -17.21 -8.35
N GLY A 121 9.07 -16.72 -7.82
CA GLY A 121 7.94 -17.54 -7.41
C GLY A 121 6.65 -16.74 -7.17
N LEU A 122 5.91 -16.47 -8.23
CA LEU A 122 4.71 -15.61 -8.19
C LEU A 122 3.55 -16.16 -7.34
N GLN A 123 3.49 -17.48 -7.12
CA GLN A 123 2.49 -18.09 -6.26
C GLN A 123 2.78 -17.82 -4.77
N ALA A 124 4.05 -17.90 -4.37
CA ALA A 124 4.49 -17.53 -3.03
C ALA A 124 4.22 -16.03 -2.79
N ALA A 125 4.60 -15.18 -3.75
CA ALA A 125 4.37 -13.74 -3.68
C ALA A 125 2.90 -13.37 -3.43
N ASN A 126 1.96 -14.02 -4.13
CA ASN A 126 0.53 -13.75 -3.95
C ASN A 126 -0.01 -14.27 -2.60
N TYR A 127 0.45 -15.45 -2.18
CA TYR A 127 0.10 -16.02 -0.87
C TYR A 127 0.59 -15.11 0.26
N ASP A 128 1.85 -14.68 0.21
CA ASP A 128 2.46 -13.85 1.24
C ASP A 128 1.74 -12.50 1.40
N VAL A 129 1.37 -11.82 0.31
CA VAL A 129 0.58 -10.58 0.41
C VAL A 129 -0.78 -10.83 1.07
N THR A 130 -1.41 -11.98 0.81
CA THR A 130 -2.68 -12.35 1.45
C THR A 130 -2.52 -12.61 2.95
N VAL A 131 -1.40 -13.19 3.38
CA VAL A 131 -1.13 -13.39 4.81
C VAL A 131 -0.90 -12.05 5.51
N ILE A 132 -0.27 -11.08 4.85
CA ILE A 132 -0.15 -9.72 5.39
C ILE A 132 -1.54 -9.13 5.70
N ASP A 133 -2.50 -9.29 4.80
CA ASP A 133 -3.88 -8.81 5.00
C ASP A 133 -4.53 -9.36 6.26
N LEU A 134 -4.37 -10.67 6.49
CA LEU A 134 -4.89 -11.35 7.65
C LEU A 134 -4.31 -10.80 8.96
N GLU A 135 -2.99 -10.65 9.03
CA GLU A 135 -2.31 -10.14 10.24
C GLU A 135 -2.70 -8.68 10.54
N ILE A 136 -2.81 -7.84 9.52
CA ILE A 136 -3.21 -6.43 9.68
C ILE A 136 -4.68 -6.34 10.11
N THR A 137 -5.56 -7.14 9.51
CA THR A 137 -6.98 -7.20 9.88
C THR A 137 -7.17 -7.68 11.32
N ASN A 138 -6.39 -8.67 11.76
CA ASN A 138 -6.44 -9.14 13.13
C ASN A 138 -5.95 -8.05 14.11
N CYS A 139 -4.90 -7.30 13.76
CA CYS A 139 -4.44 -6.17 14.58
C CYS A 139 -5.53 -5.09 14.70
N GLU A 140 -6.19 -4.73 13.60
CA GLU A 140 -7.33 -3.79 13.62
C GLU A 140 -8.46 -4.27 14.52
N LYS A 141 -8.80 -5.56 14.45
CA LYS A 141 -9.83 -6.14 15.30
C LYS A 141 -9.48 -6.03 16.79
N GLU A 142 -8.25 -6.38 17.18
CA GLU A 142 -7.80 -6.27 18.57
C GLU A 142 -7.82 -4.81 19.07
N LEU A 143 -7.48 -3.85 18.21
CA LEU A 143 -7.57 -2.42 18.52
C LEU A 143 -9.03 -1.98 18.74
N LEU A 144 -9.95 -2.43 17.89
CA LEU A 144 -11.38 -2.13 18.01
C LEU A 144 -11.95 -2.72 19.29
N ASP A 145 -11.63 -3.98 19.60
CA ASP A 145 -12.07 -4.66 20.82
C ASP A 145 -11.51 -3.99 22.09
N ALA A 146 -10.29 -3.46 22.02
CA ALA A 146 -9.69 -2.62 23.05
C ALA A 146 -10.17 -1.17 23.08
N LYS A 147 -11.08 -0.79 22.16
CA LYS A 147 -11.62 0.57 22.00
C LYS A 147 -10.55 1.63 21.73
N LEU A 148 -9.44 1.25 21.09
CA LEU A 148 -8.37 2.15 20.69
C LEU A 148 -8.52 2.55 19.22
N GLN A 149 -9.08 3.73 18.97
CA GLN A 149 -9.41 4.21 17.62
C GLN A 149 -8.78 5.59 17.35
N GLU A 150 -7.48 5.71 17.54
CA GLU A 150 -6.77 6.95 17.26
C GLU A 150 -6.67 7.20 15.74
N PRO A 151 -6.95 8.41 15.23
CA PRO A 151 -7.01 8.68 13.79
C PRO A 151 -5.75 8.29 13.01
N TRP A 152 -4.57 8.43 13.62
CA TRP A 152 -3.30 8.08 12.99
C TRP A 152 -3.10 6.57 12.87
N LEU A 153 -3.63 5.76 13.80
CA LEU A 153 -3.62 4.29 13.71
C LEU A 153 -4.52 3.82 12.58
N LEU A 154 -5.75 4.35 12.56
CA LEU A 154 -6.73 4.05 11.51
C LEU A 154 -6.19 4.44 10.12
N THR A 155 -5.47 5.56 10.03
CA THR A 155 -4.84 5.99 8.78
C THR A 155 -3.72 5.05 8.35
N GLY A 156 -2.84 4.65 9.27
CA GLY A 156 -1.75 3.72 8.99
C GLY A 156 -2.24 2.37 8.50
N ASN A 157 -3.25 1.80 9.19
CA ASN A 157 -3.85 0.51 8.82
C ASN A 157 -4.64 0.62 7.50
N ARG A 158 -5.40 1.69 7.29
CA ARG A 158 -6.07 1.94 6.01
C ARG A 158 -5.10 2.05 4.83
N PHE A 159 -3.97 2.73 5.01
CA PHE A 159 -2.95 2.78 3.96
C PHE A 159 -2.30 1.42 3.73
N MET A 160 -2.17 0.61 4.78
CA MET A 160 -1.66 -0.75 4.65
C MET A 160 -2.58 -1.61 3.77
N HIS A 161 -3.88 -1.57 4.03
CA HIS A 161 -4.90 -2.22 3.20
C HIS A 161 -4.83 -1.81 1.73
N TYR A 162 -4.54 -0.54 1.44
CA TYR A 162 -4.32 -0.12 0.05
C TYR A 162 -3.06 -0.73 -0.58
N TYR A 163 -1.95 -0.80 0.15
CA TYR A 163 -0.73 -1.43 -0.36
C TYR A 163 -0.89 -2.95 -0.53
N ILE A 164 -1.65 -3.61 0.35
CA ILE A 164 -2.04 -5.01 0.22
C ILE A 164 -2.88 -5.20 -1.06
N ALA A 165 -3.96 -4.43 -1.24
CA ALA A 165 -4.82 -4.56 -2.42
C ALA A 165 -4.06 -4.35 -3.74
N VAL A 166 -3.21 -3.32 -3.76
CA VAL A 166 -2.30 -3.03 -4.88
C VAL A 166 -1.29 -4.18 -5.08
N GLY A 167 -0.78 -4.77 -4.00
CA GLY A 167 0.12 -5.93 -4.02
C GLY A 167 -0.53 -7.22 -4.54
N CYS A 168 -1.75 -7.52 -4.11
CA CYS A 168 -2.55 -8.63 -4.62
C CYS A 168 -2.78 -8.47 -6.12
N GLN A 169 -3.19 -7.27 -6.56
CA GLN A 169 -3.45 -7.03 -7.97
C GLN A 169 -2.20 -7.21 -8.85
N ILE A 170 -1.04 -6.69 -8.42
CA ILE A 170 0.17 -6.80 -9.24
C ILE A 170 0.71 -8.24 -9.29
N THR A 171 0.60 -9.00 -8.19
CA THR A 171 0.99 -10.42 -8.19
C THR A 171 0.08 -11.25 -9.09
N SER A 172 -1.23 -10.99 -9.11
CA SER A 172 -2.17 -11.65 -10.04
C SER A 172 -1.89 -11.31 -11.50
N ILE A 173 -1.59 -10.04 -11.83
CA ILE A 173 -1.20 -9.65 -13.19
C ILE A 173 0.04 -10.42 -13.64
N LEU A 174 1.06 -10.49 -12.78
CA LEU A 174 2.30 -11.18 -13.11
C LEU A 174 2.11 -12.68 -13.32
N GLN A 175 1.22 -13.32 -12.55
CA GLN A 175 0.87 -14.74 -12.77
C GLN A 175 0.26 -14.96 -14.15
N LEU A 176 -0.57 -14.04 -14.63
CA LEU A 176 -1.15 -14.11 -15.98
C LEU A 176 -0.12 -13.82 -17.07
N GLU A 177 0.83 -12.91 -16.83
CA GLU A 177 1.90 -12.59 -17.78
C GLU A 177 2.96 -13.71 -17.88
N LYS A 178 3.17 -14.45 -16.79
CA LYS A 178 4.21 -15.50 -16.66
C LYS A 178 3.62 -16.76 -16.00
N PRO A 179 2.65 -17.42 -16.64
CA PRO A 179 2.04 -18.60 -16.06
C PRO A 179 3.07 -19.72 -15.93
N ASN A 180 3.03 -20.46 -14.83
CA ASN A 180 3.86 -21.66 -14.70
C ASN A 180 3.39 -22.74 -15.69
N GLU A 181 4.19 -23.78 -15.93
CA GLU A 181 3.88 -24.82 -16.93
C GLU A 181 2.53 -25.53 -16.66
N TYR A 182 2.13 -25.62 -15.39
CA TYR A 182 0.85 -26.19 -14.98
C TYR A 182 -0.32 -25.25 -15.34
N GLU A 183 -0.22 -23.96 -15.04
CA GLU A 183 -1.21 -22.94 -15.40
C GLU A 183 -1.31 -22.75 -16.92
N ALA A 184 -0.18 -22.75 -17.62
CA ALA A 184 -0.12 -22.61 -19.07
C ALA A 184 -0.89 -23.73 -19.80
N LYS A 185 -0.95 -24.95 -19.23
CA LYS A 185 -1.74 -26.06 -19.77
C LYS A 185 -3.25 -25.88 -19.63
N HIS A 186 -3.67 -25.02 -18.70
CA HIS A 186 -5.08 -24.77 -18.37
C HIS A 186 -5.57 -23.41 -18.87
N ILE A 187 -4.68 -22.50 -19.29
CA ILE A 187 -5.01 -21.30 -20.06
C ILE A 187 -5.19 -21.69 -21.54
N LYS A 188 -6.32 -22.30 -21.90
CA LYS A 188 -6.70 -22.49 -23.31
C LYS A 188 -7.77 -21.46 -23.71
N GLY A 189 -7.34 -20.51 -24.54
CA GLY A 189 -8.23 -19.62 -25.29
C GLY A 189 -8.33 -18.21 -24.72
N ILE A 190 -7.37 -17.34 -25.04
CA ILE A 190 -7.55 -15.88 -24.91
C ILE A 190 -7.27 -15.25 -26.26
N SER A 191 -8.34 -14.86 -26.95
CA SER A 191 -8.30 -13.85 -28.01
C SER A 191 -8.26 -12.48 -27.33
N VAL A 192 -7.22 -11.70 -27.62
CA VAL A 192 -7.06 -10.34 -27.10
C VAL A 192 -7.92 -9.41 -27.95
N ASP A 193 -9.24 -9.41 -27.71
CA ASP A 193 -10.14 -8.39 -28.21
C ASP A 193 -11.01 -7.85 -27.06
N ASN A 194 -10.47 -6.83 -26.39
CA ASN A 194 -11.15 -5.72 -25.70
C ASN A 194 -12.53 -5.94 -25.05
N ASN A 195 -12.78 -7.04 -24.33
CA ASN A 195 -13.81 -7.09 -23.30
C ASN A 195 -13.41 -8.07 -22.19
N VAL A 196 -13.47 -7.58 -20.96
CA VAL A 196 -13.04 -8.24 -19.73
C VAL A 196 -14.00 -9.38 -19.37
N GLU A 197 -13.48 -10.60 -19.20
CA GLU A 197 -14.10 -11.63 -18.36
C GLU A 197 -13.06 -12.12 -17.35
N PHE A 198 -13.41 -12.04 -16.07
CA PHE A 198 -12.66 -12.68 -14.99
C PHE A 198 -12.92 -14.19 -15.04
N PHE A 199 -11.86 -14.98 -15.19
CA PHE A 199 -11.93 -16.42 -14.98
C PHE A 199 -11.13 -16.80 -13.75
N TYR A 200 -11.80 -17.46 -12.80
CA TYR A 200 -11.16 -18.11 -11.67
C TYR A 200 -10.40 -19.35 -12.16
N VAL A 201 -9.18 -19.55 -11.66
CA VAL A 201 -8.51 -20.85 -11.72
C VAL A 201 -9.37 -21.81 -10.88
N VAL A 202 -10.10 -22.69 -11.56
CA VAL A 202 -10.85 -23.78 -10.92
C VAL A 202 -9.82 -24.76 -10.36
N ARG A 203 -9.81 -24.94 -9.04
CA ARG A 203 -9.08 -26.02 -8.35
C ARG A 203 -9.74 -27.37 -8.61
#